data_AF-A0A3S1DBW4-F1
#
_entry.id   AF-A0A3S1DBW4-F1
#
_cell.length_a   1.000
_cell.length_b   1.000
_cell.length_c   1.000
_cell.angle_alpha   90.00
_cell.angle_beta   90.00
_cell.angle_gamma   90.00
#
_symmetry.space_group_name_H-M   'P 1'
#
loop_
_entity.id
_entity.type
_entity.pdbx_description
1 polymer ?
#
loop_
_entity_poly.entity_id
_entity_poly.type
_entity_poly.pdbx_seq_one_letter_code
_entity_poly.pdbx_strand_id
1 'polypeptide(L)'
;MAFQSTDVETTMNQNPTKAPNYPKNENGQTYGSAADATSPETEPDLIRAVGVDGTVGYVLKKDLDGEQPKTPEEAIAIQNSRPPDGYDSPLYDVDGKTVIGVFHIGGN
;
A
#
# COMPACT_ATOMS: atom_id res chain seq x y z
N MET A 1 43.39 -16.11 29.56
CA MET A 1 42.61 -15.66 28.40
C MET A 1 41.24 -15.22 28.89
N ALA A 2 40.92 -13.93 28.78
CA ALA A 2 39.65 -13.35 29.25
C ALA A 2 38.76 -13.01 28.04
N PHE A 3 37.46 -13.20 28.23
CA PHE A 3 36.41 -13.07 27.22
C PHE A 3 36.07 -11.60 26.90
N GLN A 4 35.90 -11.37 25.59
CA GLN A 4 34.97 -10.48 24.88
C GLN A 4 34.29 -9.34 25.65
N SER A 5 34.47 -8.12 25.14
CA SER A 5 33.43 -7.10 24.96
C SER A 5 33.83 -6.23 23.78
N THR A 6 33.46 -6.65 22.56
CA THR A 6 33.35 -5.73 21.43
C THR A 6 32.06 -4.95 21.64
N ASP A 7 32.18 -3.65 21.89
CA ASP A 7 31.12 -2.67 21.71
C ASP A 7 30.56 -2.81 20.30
N VAL A 8 29.49 -3.58 20.17
CA VAL A 8 28.62 -3.52 19.01
C VAL A 8 27.86 -2.21 19.12
N GLU A 9 28.46 -1.14 18.60
CA GLU A 9 27.69 -0.03 18.05
C GLU A 9 26.72 -0.66 17.06
N THR A 10 25.50 -0.93 17.53
CA THR A 10 24.34 -1.18 16.69
C THR A 10 24.08 0.14 15.99
N THR A 11 24.86 0.38 14.94
CA THR A 11 24.45 1.29 13.89
C THR A 11 23.13 0.72 13.41
N MET A 12 22.06 1.43 13.69
CA MET A 12 20.75 1.17 13.11
C MET A 12 20.96 1.33 11.61
N ASN A 13 21.29 0.21 10.96
CA ASN A 13 21.43 0.11 9.52
C ASN A 13 20.00 0.12 8.96
N GLN A 14 19.31 1.25 9.14
CA GLN A 14 18.18 1.63 8.30
C GLN A 14 18.76 1.89 6.93
N ASN A 15 19.09 0.80 6.22
CA ASN A 15 19.20 0.84 4.79
C ASN A 15 17.77 1.19 4.36
N PRO A 16 17.47 2.42 3.88
CA PRO A 16 16.15 2.66 3.37
C PRO A 16 16.01 1.66 2.23
N THR A 17 15.15 0.66 2.38
CA THR A 17 14.74 -0.23 1.31
C THR A 17 14.27 0.71 0.22
N LYS A 18 15.16 1.00 -0.73
CA LYS A 18 14.98 2.08 -1.70
C LYS A 18 13.67 1.77 -2.38
N ALA A 19 12.67 2.61 -2.13
CA ALA A 19 11.39 2.44 -2.78
C ALA A 19 11.67 2.31 -4.29
N PRO A 20 11.02 1.35 -4.98
CA PRO A 20 11.14 1.26 -6.42
C PRO A 20 10.95 2.66 -7.01
N ASN A 21 11.70 2.98 -8.05
CA ASN A 21 11.62 4.31 -8.65
C ASN A 21 10.30 4.42 -9.42
N TYR A 22 9.23 4.70 -8.70
CA TYR A 22 7.92 4.90 -9.27
C TYR A 22 7.86 6.28 -9.91
N PRO A 23 7.31 6.38 -11.14
CA PRO A 23 6.95 7.66 -11.69
C PRO A 23 5.94 8.36 -10.77
N LYS A 24 5.98 9.68 -10.77
CA LYS A 24 5.07 10.53 -10.00
C LYS A 24 4.09 11.23 -10.94
N ASN A 25 2.84 11.32 -10.52
CA ASN A 25 1.83 12.07 -11.25
C ASN A 25 1.93 13.59 -10.97
N GLU A 26 1.06 14.37 -11.59
CA GLU A 26 1.01 15.83 -11.40
C GLU A 26 0.71 16.25 -9.94
N ASN A 27 0.07 15.37 -9.17
CA ASN A 27 -0.20 15.56 -7.74
C ASN A 27 0.99 15.17 -6.85
N GLY A 28 2.11 14.73 -7.43
CA GLY A 28 3.30 14.27 -6.71
C GLY A 28 3.17 12.89 -6.07
N GLN A 29 2.08 12.16 -6.36
CA GLN A 29 1.81 10.81 -5.89
C GLN A 29 2.58 9.80 -6.74
N THR A 30 3.13 8.78 -6.10
CA THR A 30 3.81 7.68 -6.80
C THR A 30 2.79 6.70 -7.38
N TYR A 31 2.98 6.26 -8.62
CA TYR A 31 2.09 5.28 -9.26
C TYR A 31 2.85 4.10 -9.85
N GLY A 32 2.28 2.90 -9.74
CA GLY A 32 2.92 1.67 -10.22
C GLY A 32 2.23 0.40 -9.72
N SER A 33 2.78 -0.77 -10.01
CA SER A 33 2.24 -2.02 -9.48
C SER A 33 2.77 -2.26 -8.07
N ALA A 34 1.91 -2.62 -7.13
CA ALA A 34 2.33 -3.08 -5.80
C ALA A 34 3.24 -4.32 -5.87
N ALA A 35 3.16 -5.11 -6.95
CA ALA A 35 4.03 -6.26 -7.19
C ALA A 35 5.51 -5.89 -7.39
N ASP A 36 5.81 -4.64 -7.79
CA ASP A 36 7.17 -4.13 -7.90
C ASP A 36 7.72 -3.64 -6.54
N ALA A 37 6.86 -3.50 -5.52
CA ALA A 37 7.24 -3.06 -4.19
C ALA A 37 7.97 -4.17 -3.44
N THR A 38 9.06 -3.80 -2.77
CA THR A 38 9.85 -4.72 -1.93
C THR A 38 9.22 -4.94 -0.57
N SER A 39 8.40 -3.99 -0.11
CA SER A 39 7.72 -3.97 1.18
C SER A 39 6.41 -3.16 1.07
N PRO A 40 5.43 -3.37 1.95
CA PRO A 40 4.19 -2.58 1.98
C PRO A 40 4.44 -1.07 2.19
N GLU A 41 5.51 -0.72 2.89
CA GLU A 41 5.96 0.67 3.06
C GLU A 41 6.55 1.29 1.78
N THR A 42 7.05 0.48 0.85
CA THR A 42 7.59 0.93 -0.43
C THR A 42 6.58 0.86 -1.57
N GLU A 43 5.32 0.53 -1.28
CA GLU A 43 4.25 0.56 -2.27
C GLU A 43 3.96 1.98 -2.77
N PRO A 44 3.58 2.13 -4.04
CA PRO A 44 3.18 3.42 -4.58
C PRO A 44 1.88 3.90 -3.93
N ASP A 45 1.67 5.22 -3.90
CA ASP A 45 0.41 5.83 -3.46
C ASP A 45 -0.77 5.37 -4.33
N LEU A 46 -0.50 5.15 -5.61
CA LEU A 46 -1.43 4.69 -6.63
C LEU A 46 -1.02 3.29 -7.11
N ILE A 47 -1.75 2.29 -6.64
CA ILE A 47 -1.50 0.88 -6.93
C ILE A 47 -2.27 0.50 -8.19
N ARG A 48 -1.56 0.02 -9.20
CA ARG A 48 -2.13 -0.44 -10.45
C ARG A 48 -3.09 -1.60 -10.19
N ALA A 49 -4.34 -1.44 -10.64
CA ALA A 49 -5.40 -2.42 -10.49
C ALA A 49 -6.20 -2.56 -11.80
N VAL A 50 -6.93 -3.66 -11.93
CA VAL A 50 -7.80 -3.92 -13.07
C VAL A 50 -9.23 -3.93 -12.56
N GLY A 51 -10.02 -2.96 -13.01
CA GLY A 51 -11.41 -2.83 -12.61
C GLY A 51 -12.29 -4.00 -13.05
N VAL A 52 -13.51 -4.04 -12.52
CA VAL A 52 -14.49 -5.11 -12.81
C VAL A 52 -14.85 -5.21 -14.30
N ASP A 53 -14.73 -4.10 -15.04
CA ASP A 53 -14.97 -4.02 -16.48
C ASP A 53 -13.75 -4.42 -17.34
N GLY A 54 -12.62 -4.78 -16.70
CA GLY A 54 -11.35 -5.04 -17.38
C GLY A 54 -10.51 -3.80 -17.67
N THR A 55 -11.02 -2.61 -17.31
CA THR A 55 -10.29 -1.34 -17.42
C THR A 55 -9.08 -1.34 -16.49
N VAL A 56 -7.90 -1.07 -17.04
CA VAL A 56 -6.67 -0.92 -16.25
C VAL A 56 -6.62 0.51 -15.70
N GLY A 57 -6.41 0.63 -14.40
CA GLY A 57 -6.26 1.91 -13.71
C GLY A 57 -5.44 1.78 -12.45
N TYR A 58 -5.69 2.69 -11.52
CA TYR A 58 -4.95 2.82 -10.27
C TYR A 58 -5.91 3.03 -9.11
N VAL A 59 -5.72 2.32 -8.01
CA VAL A 59 -6.45 2.53 -6.76
C VAL A 59 -5.52 3.18 -5.75
N LEU A 60 -6.08 4.05 -4.92
CA LEU A 60 -5.32 4.70 -3.86
C LEU A 60 -4.97 3.67 -2.79
N LYS A 61 -3.69 3.60 -2.42
CA LYS A 61 -3.25 2.76 -1.29
C LYS A 61 -4.05 3.05 -0.03
N LYS A 62 -4.39 4.30 0.24
CA LYS A 62 -5.20 4.69 1.41
C LYS A 62 -6.63 4.14 1.37
N ASP A 63 -7.16 3.89 0.18
CA ASP A 63 -8.48 3.29 -0.02
C ASP A 63 -8.45 1.77 0.17
N LEU A 64 -7.33 1.14 -0.22
CA LEU A 64 -7.05 -0.28 0.03
C LEU A 64 -6.72 -0.58 1.50
N ASP A 65 -5.81 0.19 2.09
CA ASP A 65 -5.34 -0.01 3.46
C ASP A 65 -6.44 0.37 4.48
N GLY A 66 -7.29 1.34 4.10
CA GLY A 66 -8.38 1.83 4.92
C GLY A 66 -7.88 2.56 6.17
N GLU A 67 -8.69 2.57 7.22
CA GLU A 67 -8.25 3.08 8.52
C GLU A 67 -7.21 2.14 9.11
N GLN A 68 -6.01 2.66 9.39
CA GLN A 68 -4.98 1.90 10.09
C GLN A 68 -5.33 1.82 11.59
N PRO A 69 -5.54 0.61 12.14
CA PRO A 69 -5.79 0.47 13.56
C PRO A 69 -4.58 0.93 14.37
N LYS A 70 -4.81 1.76 15.39
CA LYS A 70 -3.75 2.17 16.34
C LYS A 70 -3.62 1.19 17.49
N THR A 71 -4.67 0.40 17.73
CA THR A 71 -4.76 -0.57 18.81
C THR A 71 -5.23 -1.94 18.30
N PRO A 72 -4.90 -3.04 19.00
CA PRO A 72 -5.39 -4.37 18.64
C PRO A 72 -6.92 -4.45 18.65
N GLU A 73 -7.59 -3.75 19.56
CA GLU A 73 -9.06 -3.71 19.66
C GLU A 73 -9.68 -3.02 18.43
N GLU A 74 -9.09 -1.91 17.98
CA GLU A 74 -9.52 -1.26 16.74
C GLU A 74 -9.27 -2.14 15.51
N ALA A 75 -8.18 -2.91 15.48
CA ALA A 75 -7.91 -3.84 14.38
C ALA A 75 -9.02 -4.89 14.24
N ILE A 76 -9.50 -5.42 15.37
CA ILE A 76 -10.61 -6.37 15.40
C ILE A 76 -11.92 -5.69 14.98
N ALA A 77 -12.18 -4.47 15.45
CA ALA A 77 -13.39 -3.73 15.08
C ALA A 77 -13.44 -3.41 13.57
N ILE A 78 -12.31 -3.00 12.99
CA ILE A 78 -12.17 -2.73 11.55
C ILE A 78 -12.36 -4.02 10.75
N GLN A 79 -11.71 -5.11 11.16
CA GLN A 79 -11.86 -6.42 10.51
C GLN A 79 -13.33 -6.92 10.53
N ASN A 80 -14.04 -6.74 11.64
CA ASN A 80 -15.46 -7.12 11.75
C ASN A 80 -16.42 -6.18 11.01
N SER A 81 -16.03 -4.91 10.85
CA SER A 81 -16.84 -3.91 10.13
C SER A 81 -16.67 -4.01 8.62
N ARG A 82 -15.58 -4.62 8.14
CA ARG A 82 -15.38 -4.87 6.71
C ARG A 82 -16.42 -5.87 6.21
N PRO A 83 -17.14 -5.55 5.12
CA PRO A 83 -18.11 -6.47 4.54
C PRO A 83 -17.42 -7.78 4.11
N PRO A 84 -18.03 -8.95 4.38
CA PRO A 84 -17.47 -10.25 4.00
C PRO A 84 -17.41 -10.44 2.49
N ASP A 85 -18.29 -9.76 1.75
CA ASP A 85 -18.38 -9.80 0.29
C ASP A 85 -17.35 -8.89 -0.40
N GLY A 86 -16.49 -8.21 0.37
CA GLY A 86 -15.63 -7.17 -0.17
C GLY A 86 -16.36 -5.84 -0.35
N TYR A 87 -15.65 -4.87 -0.91
CA TYR A 87 -16.15 -3.53 -1.17
C TYR A 87 -15.62 -3.00 -2.50
N ASP A 88 -16.41 -2.12 -3.11
CA ASP A 88 -16.06 -1.46 -4.35
C ASP A 88 -15.26 -0.19 -4.07
N SER A 89 -14.08 -0.10 -4.69
CA SER A 89 -13.21 1.06 -4.67
C SER A 89 -13.22 1.77 -6.03
N PRO A 90 -13.26 3.11 -6.05
CA PRO A 90 -13.12 3.85 -7.30
C PRO A 90 -11.75 3.59 -7.93
N LEU A 91 -11.76 3.22 -9.22
CA LEU A 91 -10.55 3.07 -10.02
C LEU A 91 -10.20 4.42 -10.65
N TYR A 92 -9.04 4.95 -10.33
CA TYR A 92 -8.52 6.22 -10.82
C TYR A 92 -7.59 6.04 -12.02
N ASP A 93 -7.43 7.10 -12.80
CA ASP A 93 -6.41 7.22 -13.85
C ASP A 93 -5.02 7.52 -13.25
N VAL A 94 -3.99 7.66 -14.09
CA VAL A 94 -2.62 7.97 -13.65
C VAL A 94 -2.52 9.29 -12.87
N ASP A 95 -3.44 10.22 -13.14
CA ASP A 95 -3.60 11.48 -12.39
C ASP A 95 -4.07 11.25 -10.94
N GLY A 96 -4.60 10.07 -10.59
CA GLY A 96 -5.01 9.74 -9.22
C GLY A 96 -6.25 10.46 -8.72
N LYS A 97 -6.94 11.21 -9.59
CA LYS A 97 -8.17 11.95 -9.27
C LYS A 97 -9.29 11.66 -10.25
N THR A 98 -8.96 11.42 -11.52
CA THR A 98 -9.95 11.03 -12.54
C THR A 98 -10.43 9.61 -12.33
N VAL A 99 -11.71 9.41 -12.00
CA VAL A 99 -12.30 8.06 -11.86
C VAL A 99 -12.63 7.50 -13.25
N ILE A 100 -12.02 6.37 -13.60
CA ILE A 100 -12.18 5.67 -14.88
C ILE A 100 -12.93 4.34 -14.73
N GLY A 101 -13.26 3.92 -13.52
CA GLY A 101 -14.03 2.71 -13.28
C GLY A 101 -14.17 2.36 -11.81
N VAL A 102 -14.41 1.08 -11.56
CA VAL A 102 -14.57 0.51 -10.22
C VAL A 102 -13.72 -0.75 -10.10
N PHE A 103 -13.02 -0.88 -8.99
CA PHE A 103 -12.23 -2.03 -8.59
C PHE A 103 -12.88 -2.71 -7.40
N HIS A 104 -13.16 -3.99 -7.51
CA HIS A 104 -13.74 -4.76 -6.42
C HIS A 104 -12.63 -5.35 -5.54
N ILE A 105 -12.63 -5.03 -4.24
CA ILE A 105 -11.63 -5.45 -3.27
C ILE A 105 -12.26 -6.44 -2.29
N GLY A 106 -11.75 -7.67 -2.24
CA GLY A 106 -12.34 -8.74 -1.44
C GLY A 106 -13.47 -9.44 -2.20
N GLY A 107 -14.18 -10.37 -1.54
CA GLY A 107 -15.16 -11.24 -2.19
C GLY A 107 -14.50 -12.35 -3.03
N ASN A 108 -14.97 -13.59 -2.89
CA ASN A 108 -14.50 -14.75 -3.64
C ASN A 108 -15.68 -15.49 -4.26
#